data_AF-A0A7R9EMN7-F1
#
_entry.id   AF-A0A7R9EMN7-F1
#
_cell.length_a   1.000
_cell.length_b   1.000
_cell.length_c   1.000
_cell.angle_alpha   90.00
_cell.angle_beta   90.00
_cell.angle_gamma   90.00
#
_symmetry.space_group_name_H-M   'P 1'
#
loop_
_entity.id
_entity.type
_entity.pdbx_description
1 polymer ?
#
loop_
_entity_poly.entity_id
_entity_poly.type
_entity_poly.pdbx_seq_one_letter_code
_entity_poly.pdbx_strand_id
1 'polypeptide(L)'
;MDTYESILLVKSEVFVFKIPPRTTNRGYRAADWNLAEPQWTGRLRLVAKGKECVLKLEDKTTGELFAKCPIETYPGVAVESVTDSSRYFVLRIQDDNGKSESE
;
A
#
# COMPACT_ATOMS: atom_id res chain seq x y z
N MET A 1 -1.34 -0.80 -29.48
CA MET A 1 -0.03 -1.16 -28.90
C MET A 1 -0.34 -1.71 -27.53
N ASP A 2 -0.35 -3.03 -27.43
CA ASP A 2 -0.74 -3.78 -26.24
C ASP A 2 0.06 -3.29 -25.04
N THR A 3 -0.62 -2.63 -24.09
CA THR A 3 -0.01 -2.17 -22.84
C THR A 3 0.46 -3.40 -22.06
N TYR A 4 1.76 -3.67 -22.14
CA TYR A 4 2.41 -4.78 -21.45
C TYR A 4 2.27 -4.60 -19.94
N GLU A 5 1.82 -5.66 -19.27
CA GLU A 5 1.80 -5.76 -17.81
C GLU A 5 3.05 -6.50 -17.35
N SER A 6 3.86 -5.85 -16.53
CA SER A 6 5.09 -6.41 -15.97
C SER A 6 5.00 -6.42 -14.45
N ILE A 7 5.47 -7.50 -13.82
CA ILE A 7 5.57 -7.57 -12.36
C ILE A 7 6.95 -7.05 -11.99
N LEU A 8 7.01 -5.89 -11.35
CA LEU A 8 8.27 -5.26 -10.93
C LEU A 8 8.77 -5.82 -9.61
N LEU A 9 7.86 -6.15 -8.69
CA LEU A 9 8.21 -6.60 -7.35
C LEU A 9 7.18 -7.59 -6.84
N VAL A 10 7.65 -8.64 -6.18
CA VAL A 10 6.82 -9.51 -5.34
C VAL A 10 7.47 -9.62 -3.98
N LYS A 11 6.71 -9.34 -2.92
CA LYS A 11 7.09 -9.61 -1.53
C LYS A 11 6.11 -10.62 -0.97
N SER A 12 6.62 -11.79 -0.60
CA SER A 12 5.83 -12.94 -0.14
C SER A 12 5.17 -12.72 1.22
N GLU A 13 5.69 -11.79 2.01
CA GLU A 13 5.22 -11.50 3.37
C GLU A 13 5.25 -9.99 3.59
N VAL A 14 4.06 -9.44 3.80
CA VAL A 14 3.84 -8.05 4.17
C VAL A 14 2.82 -7.98 5.29
N PHE A 15 2.95 -6.94 6.10
CA PHE A 15 2.09 -6.67 7.24
C PHE A 15 1.40 -5.33 7.01
N VAL A 16 0.07 -5.34 7.08
CA VAL A 16 -0.76 -4.14 6.95
C VAL A 16 -1.24 -3.78 8.35
N PHE A 17 -1.01 -2.53 8.73
CA PHE A 17 -1.37 -1.98 10.03
C PHE A 17 -2.42 -0.89 9.83
N LYS A 18 -3.36 -0.78 10.77
CA LYS A 18 -4.30 0.34 10.79
C LYS A 18 -3.55 1.59 11.19
N ILE A 19 -3.63 2.62 10.35
CA ILE A 19 -3.05 3.93 10.66
C ILE A 19 -4.12 4.70 11.45
N PRO A 20 -3.79 5.32 12.59
CA PRO A 20 -4.73 6.16 13.31
C PRO A 20 -5.11 7.41 12.50
N PRO A 21 -6.33 7.96 12.68
CA PRO A 21 -6.78 9.16 11.98
C PRO A 21 -5.80 10.31 12.16
N ARG A 22 -5.54 11.05 11.08
CA ARG A 22 -4.61 12.19 11.08
C ARG A 22 -5.05 13.23 12.13
N THR A 23 -4.29 13.35 13.21
CA THR A 23 -4.50 14.37 14.24
C THR A 23 -3.71 15.64 13.97
N THR A 24 -2.62 15.59 13.20
CA THR A 24 -1.79 16.76 12.88
C THR A 24 -1.18 16.67 11.48
N ASN A 25 -0.76 17.82 10.94
CA ASN A 25 0.00 17.92 9.68
C ASN A 25 1.45 17.38 9.80
N ARG A 26 1.85 16.80 10.93
CA ARG A 26 3.16 16.18 11.09
C ARG A 26 3.15 14.84 10.34
N GLY A 27 4.17 14.61 9.52
CA GLY A 27 4.31 13.40 8.70
C GLY A 27 4.20 12.11 9.52
N TYR A 28 3.92 11.01 8.84
CA TYR A 28 3.71 9.71 9.46
C TYR A 28 4.91 9.24 10.29
N ARG A 29 4.61 8.67 11.45
CA ARG A 29 5.57 8.05 12.37
C ARG A 29 5.07 6.67 12.74
N ALA A 30 5.92 5.66 12.54
CA ALA A 30 5.58 4.27 12.84
C ALA A 30 5.54 4.01 14.35
N ALA A 31 6.26 4.81 15.15
CA ALA A 31 6.20 4.74 16.60
C ALA A 31 4.79 5.02 17.17
N ASP A 32 3.94 5.75 16.44
CA ASP A 32 2.57 6.06 16.86
C ASP A 32 1.57 4.95 16.46
N TRP A 33 2.02 3.89 15.79
CA TRP A 33 1.17 2.80 15.30
C TRP A 33 1.28 1.56 16.17
N ASN A 34 0.20 0.78 16.27
CA ASN A 34 0.26 -0.53 16.92
C ASN A 34 0.92 -1.57 16.00
N LEU A 35 2.25 -1.62 16.03
CA LEU A 35 3.05 -2.55 15.23
C LEU A 35 3.06 -3.99 15.79
N ALA A 36 2.47 -4.22 16.98
CA ALA A 36 2.42 -5.54 17.59
C ALA A 36 1.31 -6.42 16.98
N GLU A 37 0.23 -5.81 16.49
CA GLU A 37 -0.93 -6.50 15.96
C GLU A 37 -1.20 -6.06 14.50
N PRO A 38 -0.67 -6.79 13.51
CA PRO A 38 -0.99 -6.52 12.12
C PRO A 38 -2.48 -6.79 11.87
N GLN A 39 -3.17 -5.83 11.25
CA GLN A 39 -4.57 -5.98 10.86
C GLN A 39 -4.74 -7.04 9.77
N TRP A 40 -3.76 -7.13 8.87
CA TRP A 40 -3.74 -8.12 7.80
C TRP A 40 -2.32 -8.50 7.43
N THR A 41 -2.14 -9.74 6.97
CA THR A 41 -0.85 -10.24 6.48
C THR A 41 -1.05 -10.97 5.17
N GLY A 42 -0.12 -10.81 4.24
CA GLY A 42 -0.22 -11.48 2.95
C GLY A 42 0.95 -11.18 2.05
N ARG A 43 0.68 -11.12 0.74
CA ARG A 43 1.64 -10.89 -0.33
C ARG A 43 1.41 -9.52 -0.95
N LEU A 44 2.50 -8.85 -1.30
CA LEU A 44 2.48 -7.62 -2.09
C LEU A 44 3.03 -7.90 -3.49
N ARG A 45 2.32 -7.42 -4.50
CA ARG A 45 2.76 -7.40 -5.90
C ARG A 45 2.73 -5.99 -6.45
N LEU A 46 3.84 -5.54 -7.04
CA LEU A 46 3.91 -4.31 -7.80
C LEU A 46 3.83 -4.66 -9.29
N VAL A 47 2.79 -4.18 -9.94
CA VAL A 47 2.53 -4.41 -11.37
C VAL A 47 2.63 -3.08 -12.10
N ALA A 48 3.44 -3.00 -13.15
CA ALA A 48 3.49 -1.86 -14.04
C ALA A 48 2.77 -2.17 -15.35
N LYS A 49 1.86 -1.29 -15.75
CA LYS A 49 1.12 -1.34 -17.01
C LYS A 49 1.42 -0.07 -17.80
N GLY A 50 2.31 -0.19 -18.78
CA GLY A 50 2.78 0.98 -19.53
C GLY A 50 3.49 2.01 -18.62
N LYS A 51 2.86 3.16 -18.38
CA LYS A 51 3.38 4.22 -17.51
C LYS A 51 2.80 4.20 -16.09
N GLU A 52 1.77 3.40 -15.86
CA GLU A 52 1.07 3.31 -14.59
C GLU A 52 1.67 2.19 -13.74
N CYS A 53 1.85 2.43 -12.44
CA CYS A 53 2.25 1.42 -11.48
C CYS A 53 1.09 1.15 -10.52
N VAL A 54 0.80 -0.12 -10.24
CA VAL A 54 -0.26 -0.52 -9.32
C VAL A 54 0.30 -1.51 -8.32
N LEU A 55 0.20 -1.16 -7.05
CA LEU A 55 0.55 -2.02 -5.94
C LEU A 55 -0.69 -2.79 -5.50
N LYS A 56 -0.60 -4.12 -5.49
CA LYS A 56 -1.65 -5.04 -5.13
C LYS A 56 -1.26 -5.77 -3.84
N LEU A 57 -2.18 -5.83 -2.91
CA LEU A 57 -2.09 -6.61 -1.67
C LEU A 57 -3.03 -7.79 -1.81
N GLU A 58 -2.49 -8.99 -1.70
CA GLU A 58 -3.21 -10.23 -1.98
C GLU A 58 -2.93 -11.28 -0.91
N ASP A 59 -3.92 -12.12 -0.64
CA ASP A 59 -3.75 -13.21 0.31
C ASP A 59 -2.67 -14.19 -0.18
N LYS A 60 -1.80 -14.62 0.73
CA LYS A 60 -0.67 -15.49 0.40
C LYS A 60 -1.11 -16.89 -0.01
N THR A 61 -2.29 -17.33 0.45
CA THR A 61 -2.83 -18.68 0.31
C THR A 61 -3.81 -18.77 -0.85
N THR A 62 -4.80 -17.88 -0.89
CA THR A 62 -5.87 -17.90 -1.92
C THR A 62 -5.51 -17.07 -3.15
N GLY A 63 -4.61 -16.09 -3.01
CA GLY A 63 -4.32 -15.11 -4.06
C GLY A 63 -5.45 -14.08 -4.26
N GLU A 64 -6.40 -14.00 -3.32
CA GLU A 64 -7.50 -13.03 -3.36
C GLU A 64 -6.95 -11.61 -3.18
N LEU A 65 -7.42 -10.67 -4.00
CA LEU A 65 -7.05 -9.26 -3.92
C LEU A 65 -7.72 -8.63 -2.69
N PHE A 66 -6.91 -8.28 -1.70
CA PHE A 66 -7.36 -7.54 -0.53
C PHE A 66 -7.48 -6.05 -0.82
N ALA A 67 -6.48 -5.47 -1.50
CA ALA A 67 -6.40 -4.04 -1.72
C ALA A 67 -5.56 -3.71 -2.95
N LYS A 68 -5.90 -2.61 -3.64
CA LYS A 68 -5.10 -2.03 -4.71
C LYS A 68 -4.75 -0.58 -4.40
N CYS A 69 -3.56 -0.17 -4.79
CA CYS A 69 -3.03 1.16 -4.63
C CYS A 69 -2.42 1.58 -5.97
N PRO A 70 -3.16 2.33 -6.82
CA PRO A 70 -2.62 2.88 -8.03
C PRO A 70 -1.66 4.03 -7.72
N ILE A 71 -0.49 4.00 -8.35
CA ILE A 71 0.59 4.96 -8.22
C ILE A 71 0.70 5.69 -9.57
N GLU A 72 0.03 6.84 -9.66
CA GLU A 72 0.07 7.70 -10.86
C GLU A 72 1.36 8.52 -10.93
N THR A 73 1.82 9.03 -9.79
CA THR A 73 3.02 9.87 -9.68
C THR A 73 3.82 9.50 -8.44
N TYR A 74 5.14 9.40 -8.60
CA TYR A 74 6.07 9.19 -7.50
C TYR A 74 7.21 10.22 -7.59
N PRO A 75 7.52 10.95 -6.50
CA PRO A 75 6.87 10.93 -5.18
C PRO A 75 5.44 11.53 -5.20
N GLY A 76 4.53 10.99 -4.39
CA GLY A 76 3.12 11.40 -4.35
C GLY A 76 2.33 10.81 -3.17
N VAL A 77 1.03 11.14 -3.07
CA VAL A 77 0.16 10.71 -1.95
C VAL A 77 -0.24 9.23 -1.99
N ALA A 78 0.07 8.51 -3.08
CA ALA A 78 -0.21 7.09 -3.20
C ALA A 78 0.67 6.26 -2.26
N VAL A 79 1.95 6.65 -2.11
CA VAL A 79 2.94 5.99 -1.25
C VAL A 79 3.76 7.04 -0.53
N GLU A 80 3.56 7.15 0.78
CA GLU A 80 4.32 8.08 1.63
C GLU A 80 5.27 7.29 2.54
N SER A 81 6.54 7.69 2.59
CA SER A 81 7.51 7.10 3.52
C SER A 81 7.31 7.66 4.92
N VAL A 82 7.51 6.81 5.92
CA VAL A 82 7.46 7.20 7.33
C VAL A 82 8.76 7.89 7.73
N THR A 83 8.68 8.91 8.59
CA THR A 83 9.83 9.77 8.94
C THR A 83 10.82 9.14 9.93
N ASP A 84 10.39 8.23 10.78
CA ASP A 84 11.18 7.59 11.83
C ASP A 84 11.70 6.20 11.43
N SER A 85 11.29 5.66 10.29
CA SER A 85 11.68 4.33 9.82
C SER A 85 11.61 4.19 8.31
N SER A 86 12.65 3.60 7.71
CA SER A 86 12.73 3.28 6.28
C SER A 86 12.02 1.98 5.89
N ARG A 87 11.48 1.23 6.87
CA ARG A 87 10.79 -0.05 6.63
C ARG A 87 9.28 0.08 6.54
N TYR A 88 8.73 1.22 6.95
CA TYR A 88 7.30 1.46 6.97
C TYR A 88 6.92 2.46 5.88
N PHE A 89 5.79 2.17 5.23
CA PHE A 89 5.23 2.98 4.16
C PHE A 89 3.74 3.11 4.40
N VAL A 90 3.19 4.28 4.14
CA VAL A 90 1.75 4.51 4.08
C VAL A 90 1.31 4.36 2.65
N LEU A 91 0.31 3.51 2.45
CA LEU A 91 -0.30 3.27 1.15
C LEU A 91 -1.70 3.86 1.16
N ARG A 92 -2.03 4.63 0.12
CA ARG A 92 -3.40 5.05 -0.12
C ARG A 92 -4.11 3.99 -0.93
N ILE A 93 -4.95 3.22 -0.25
CA ILE A 93 -5.72 2.15 -0.88
C ILE A 93 -6.92 2.77 -1.60
N GLN A 94 -7.21 2.27 -2.81
CA GLN A 94 -8.44 2.57 -3.52
C GLN A 94 -9.28 1.31 -3.59
N ASP A 95 -10.40 1.31 -2.89
CA ASP A 95 -11.38 0.24 -2.96
C ASP A 95 -12.09 0.27 -4.34
N ASP A 96 -12.48 -0.90 -4.87
CA ASP A 96 -13.25 -0.97 -6.12
C ASP A 96 -14.64 -0.32 -5.98
N ASN A 97 -15.10 -0.11 -4.73
CA ASN A 97 -16.38 0.50 -4.42
C ASN A 97 -16.34 2.05 -4.30
N GLY A 98 -15.28 2.72 -4.75
CA GLY A 98 -15.24 4.19 -4.89
C GLY A 98 -15.24 4.99 -3.58
N LYS A 99 -15.16 4.33 -2.42
CA LYS A 99 -14.94 5.00 -1.13
C LYS A 99 -13.46 5.03 -0.79
N SER A 100 -12.84 6.19 -0.99
CA SER A 100 -11.60 6.51 -0.29
C SER A 100 -11.94 6.75 1.18
N GLU A 101 -11.95 5.70 2.01
CA GLU A 101 -12.09 5.87 3.45
C GLU A 101 -10.74 6.33 4.00
N SER A 102 -10.62 7.66 4.09
CA SER A 102 -9.74 8.34 5.02
C SER A 102 -10.37 8.24 6.41
N GLU A 103 -10.05 7.18 7.15
CA GLU A 103 -10.43 7.04 8.57
C GLU A 103 -9.29 6.46 9.40
#